data_AF-A0A917ZW43-F1
#
_entry.id   AF-A0A917ZW43-F1
#
_cell.length_a   1.000
_cell.length_b   1.000
_cell.length_c   1.000
_cell.angle_alpha   90.00
_cell.angle_beta   90.00
_cell.angle_gamma   90.00
#
_symmetry.space_group_name_H-M   'P 1'
#
loop_
_entity.id
_entity.type
_entity.pdbx_description
1 polymer ?
#
loop_
_entity_poly.entity_id
_entity_poly.type
_entity_poly.pdbx_seq_one_letter_code
_entity_poly.pdbx_strand_id
1 'polypeptide(L)'
;MLWPALQVFARGQLTPEQLQRLLGTLRLEETPRTEGPGAAKSIAHRSFSDDTDTRLVLDLARTGESGWLLTLFFDGEPPSTDTVEGHRVLLRDAVERLGLKLIEITPAASADEVYVMPPPPPGTPEPTIGVSWDLPYDDLEQMWPHIGLRKDAPRDVKEVKLREVMRTPAWSAAPATLRRQAEDFLRNM
;
A
#
# COMPACT_ATOMS: atom_id res chain seq x y z
N MET A 1 9.81 15.27 -11.29
CA MET A 1 8.55 14.50 -11.45
C MET A 1 8.26 13.78 -10.14
N LEU A 2 7.03 13.87 -9.63
CA LEU A 2 6.68 13.29 -8.33
C LEU A 2 6.50 11.77 -8.40
N TRP A 3 7.19 11.07 -7.51
CA TRP A 3 7.10 9.62 -7.34
C TRP A 3 6.66 9.27 -5.91
N PRO A 4 5.79 8.27 -5.71
CA PRO A 4 5.36 7.87 -4.37
C PRO A 4 6.49 7.13 -3.64
N ALA A 5 6.84 7.61 -2.45
CA ALA A 5 7.72 6.90 -1.51
C ALA A 5 6.92 6.04 -0.51
N LEU A 6 5.74 6.52 -0.11
CA LEU A 6 4.86 5.89 0.86
C LEU A 6 3.41 6.21 0.53
N GLN A 7 2.53 5.21 0.61
CA GLN A 7 1.09 5.36 0.45
C GLN A 7 0.36 4.67 1.60
N VAL A 8 -0.56 5.37 2.24
CA VAL A 8 -1.43 4.83 3.28
C VAL A 8 -2.87 4.92 2.79
N PHE A 9 -3.48 3.77 2.56
CA PHE A 9 -4.87 3.66 2.16
C PHE A 9 -5.74 3.32 3.37
N ALA A 10 -6.76 4.14 3.62
CA ALA A 10 -7.66 3.97 4.75
C ALA A 10 -9.12 4.19 4.31
N ARG A 11 -10.05 3.62 5.08
CA ARG A 11 -11.49 3.73 4.84
C ARG A 11 -12.25 4.16 6.09
N GLY A 12 -13.20 5.06 5.92
CA GLY A 12 -14.08 5.55 6.97
C GLY A 12 -14.69 6.91 6.62
N GLN A 13 -15.66 7.35 7.41
CA GLN A 13 -16.21 8.70 7.29
C GLN A 13 -15.45 9.63 8.24
N LEU A 14 -15.08 10.81 7.74
CA LEU A 14 -14.55 11.89 8.56
C LEU A 14 -15.60 13.00 8.63
N THR A 15 -15.92 13.47 9.83
CA THR A 15 -16.65 14.74 9.98
C THR A 15 -15.77 15.90 9.50
N PRO A 16 -16.35 17.07 9.18
CA PRO A 16 -15.57 18.27 8.85
C PRO A 16 -14.52 18.61 9.91
N GLU A 17 -14.83 18.46 11.19
CA GLU A 17 -13.90 18.73 12.29
C GLU A 17 -12.76 17.71 12.34
N GLN A 18 -13.05 16.43 12.08
CA GLN A 18 -12.02 15.39 11.98
C GLN A 18 -11.09 15.65 10.78
N LEU A 19 -11.64 16.06 9.64
CA LEU A 19 -10.85 16.42 8.46
C LEU A 19 -9.95 17.62 8.77
N GLN A 20 -10.48 18.70 9.36
CA GLN A 20 -9.67 19.87 9.73
C GLN A 20 -8.57 19.53 10.75
N ARG A 21 -8.84 18.64 11.71
CA ARG A 21 -7.80 18.11 12.61
C ARG A 21 -6.73 17.31 11.88
N LEU A 22 -7.10 16.51 10.87
CA LEU A 22 -6.14 15.78 10.04
C LEU A 22 -5.24 16.75 9.27
N LEU A 23 -5.84 17.74 8.59
CA LEU A 23 -5.10 18.76 7.84
C LEU A 23 -4.13 19.51 8.76
N GLY A 24 -4.59 19.93 9.95
CA GLY A 24 -3.75 20.62 10.93
C GLY A 24 -2.61 19.75 11.47
N THR A 25 -2.89 18.48 11.81
CA THR A 25 -1.87 17.52 12.31
C THR A 25 -0.76 17.31 11.28
N LEU A 26 -1.14 17.19 10.01
CA LEU A 26 -0.23 16.97 8.90
C LEU A 26 0.29 18.27 8.28
N ARG A 27 -0.16 19.44 8.76
CA ARG A 27 0.15 20.78 8.22
C ARG A 27 -0.13 20.90 6.72
N LEU A 28 -1.26 20.33 6.28
CA LEU A 28 -1.68 20.40 4.88
C LEU A 28 -2.42 21.71 4.61
N GLU A 29 -2.17 22.27 3.44
CA GLU A 29 -2.96 23.34 2.88
C GLU A 29 -4.14 22.72 2.14
N GLU A 30 -5.35 23.23 2.35
CA GLU A 30 -6.58 22.79 1.69
C GLU A 30 -6.64 23.29 0.23
N THR A 31 -5.61 22.92 -0.52
CA THR A 31 -5.43 23.21 -1.93
C THR A 31 -4.95 21.92 -2.58
N PRO A 32 -5.64 21.43 -3.63
CA PRO A 32 -5.25 20.22 -4.31
C PRO A 32 -3.92 20.42 -5.04
N ARG A 33 -3.14 19.34 -5.12
CA ARG A 33 -1.96 19.27 -5.99
C ARG A 33 -2.38 19.26 -7.46
N THR A 34 -1.56 19.85 -8.32
CA THR A 34 -1.82 19.98 -9.77
C THR A 34 -0.95 19.07 -10.66
N GLU A 35 0.10 18.44 -10.11
CA GLU A 35 1.09 17.67 -10.87
C GLU A 35 1.32 16.27 -10.28
N GLY A 36 1.56 15.24 -11.10
CA GLY A 36 1.92 13.89 -10.64
C GLY A 36 0.73 12.92 -10.45
N PRO A 37 1.00 11.63 -10.16
CA PRO A 37 -0.03 10.59 -10.10
C PRO A 37 -1.15 10.91 -9.11
N GLY A 38 -2.40 10.73 -9.51
CA GLY A 38 -3.56 10.93 -8.61
C GLY A 38 -3.94 12.38 -8.31
N ALA A 39 -3.36 13.38 -9.01
CA ALA A 39 -3.64 14.82 -8.78
C ALA A 39 -5.14 15.14 -8.76
N ALA A 40 -5.90 14.54 -9.69
CA ALA A 40 -7.34 14.73 -9.82
C ALA A 40 -8.17 14.30 -8.59
N LYS A 41 -7.58 13.55 -7.65
CA LYS A 41 -8.21 13.13 -6.40
C LYS A 41 -7.66 13.84 -5.18
N SER A 42 -6.58 14.61 -5.33
CA SER A 42 -6.01 15.43 -4.27
C SER A 42 -7.04 16.45 -3.79
N ILE A 43 -7.04 16.70 -2.48
CA ILE A 43 -7.88 17.73 -1.84
C ILE A 43 -7.06 18.69 -1.00
N ALA A 44 -5.90 18.25 -0.51
CA ALA A 44 -5.01 19.05 0.32
C ALA A 44 -3.59 18.50 0.20
N HIS A 45 -2.59 19.37 0.18
CA HIS A 45 -1.21 18.96 0.17
C HIS A 45 -0.32 19.94 0.92
N ARG A 46 0.92 19.54 1.18
CA ARG A 46 2.01 20.44 1.54
C ARG A 46 3.29 20.01 0.82
N SER A 47 4.13 20.99 0.51
CA SER A 47 5.49 20.75 0.01
C SER A 47 6.50 21.17 1.09
N PHE A 48 7.58 20.40 1.24
CA PHE A 48 8.65 20.67 2.20
C PHE A 48 9.94 19.98 1.73
N SER A 49 11.08 20.31 2.34
CA SER A 49 12.33 19.57 2.14
C SER A 49 12.65 18.75 3.38
N ASP A 50 13.32 17.61 3.21
CA ASP A 50 13.96 16.91 4.33
C ASP A 50 15.35 17.48 4.64
N ASP A 51 16.06 16.86 5.60
CA ASP A 51 17.38 17.28 6.04
C ASP A 51 18.48 17.14 4.96
N THR A 52 18.17 16.45 3.86
CA THR A 52 19.04 16.28 2.68
C THR A 52 18.69 17.23 1.54
N ASP A 53 17.76 18.16 1.77
CA ASP A 53 17.17 19.06 0.77
C ASP A 53 16.38 18.34 -0.34
N THR A 54 15.93 17.10 -0.08
CA THR A 54 15.05 16.37 -0.99
C THR A 54 13.65 16.97 -0.91
N ARG A 55 13.09 17.41 -2.04
CA ARG A 55 11.72 17.93 -2.11
C ARG A 55 10.73 16.80 -1.87
N LEU A 56 9.96 16.92 -0.80
CA LEU A 56 8.87 16.05 -0.41
C LEU A 56 7.52 16.74 -0.57
N VAL A 57 6.50 15.96 -0.92
CA VAL A 57 5.12 16.41 -0.97
C VAL A 57 4.23 15.42 -0.22
N LEU A 58 3.55 15.88 0.82
CA LEU A 58 2.54 15.08 1.50
C LEU A 58 1.16 15.48 0.96
N ASP A 59 0.44 14.51 0.41
CA ASP A 59 -0.85 14.69 -0.26
C ASP A 59 -1.94 13.90 0.46
N LEU A 60 -3.12 14.50 0.57
CA LEU A 60 -4.35 13.83 0.97
C LEU A 60 -5.31 13.82 -0.22
N ALA A 61 -5.75 12.63 -0.59
CA ALA A 61 -6.66 12.40 -1.69
C ALA A 61 -7.90 11.60 -1.27
N ARG A 62 -9.01 11.82 -1.96
CA ARG A 62 -10.27 11.09 -1.74
C ARG A 62 -10.45 10.00 -2.79
N THR A 63 -10.60 8.76 -2.34
CA THR A 63 -10.75 7.57 -3.20
C THR A 63 -12.14 6.96 -3.00
N GLY A 64 -13.13 7.47 -3.74
CA GLY A 64 -14.53 7.08 -3.61
C GLY A 64 -15.23 7.76 -2.42
N GLU A 65 -16.37 7.21 -1.98
CA GLU A 65 -17.22 7.88 -0.98
C GLU A 65 -16.60 7.91 0.43
N SER A 66 -15.88 6.84 0.80
CA SER A 66 -15.32 6.64 2.15
C SER A 66 -13.83 6.29 2.17
N GLY A 67 -13.14 6.34 1.03
CA GLY A 67 -11.71 6.03 0.96
C GLY A 67 -10.85 7.27 1.01
N TRP A 68 -9.72 7.15 1.69
CA TRP A 68 -8.72 8.19 1.88
C TRP A 68 -7.35 7.63 1.52
N LEU A 69 -6.59 8.40 0.74
CA LEU A 69 -5.23 8.06 0.37
C LEU A 69 -4.29 9.19 0.83
N LEU A 70 -3.41 8.86 1.77
CA LEU A 70 -2.31 9.71 2.18
C LEU A 70 -1.06 9.27 1.44
N THR A 71 -0.40 10.15 0.69
CA THR A 71 0.80 9.80 -0.08
C THR A 71 1.94 10.76 0.23
N LEU A 72 3.10 10.21 0.58
CA LEU A 72 4.37 10.92 0.57
C LEU A 72 5.00 10.75 -0.80
N PHE A 73 5.13 11.84 -1.54
CA PHE A 73 5.87 11.91 -2.78
C PHE A 73 7.25 12.54 -2.56
N PHE A 74 8.15 12.27 -3.50
CA PHE A 74 9.44 12.95 -3.62
C PHE A 74 9.69 13.38 -5.07
N ASP A 75 10.56 14.37 -5.24
CA ASP A 75 11.12 14.76 -6.54
C ASP A 75 12.65 14.68 -6.50
N GLY A 76 13.25 14.08 -7.52
CA GLY A 76 14.69 13.82 -7.57
C GLY A 76 15.06 12.48 -6.93
N GLU A 77 16.01 12.52 -5.98
CA GLU A 77 16.52 11.32 -5.30
C GLU A 77 15.48 10.75 -4.31
N PRO A 78 15.38 9.41 -4.18
CA PRO A 78 14.52 8.80 -3.19
C PRO A 78 14.88 9.24 -1.76
N PRO A 79 13.89 9.51 -0.89
CA PRO A 79 14.16 9.81 0.50
C PRO A 79 14.79 8.61 1.21
N SER A 80 15.50 8.90 2.30
CA SER A 80 16.07 7.85 3.16
C SER A 80 14.99 6.94 3.75
N THR A 81 15.38 5.71 4.10
CA THR A 81 14.49 4.78 4.82
C THR A 81 13.96 5.40 6.11
N ASP A 82 14.80 6.11 6.87
CA ASP A 82 14.39 6.75 8.12
C ASP A 82 13.33 7.84 7.89
N THR A 83 13.46 8.62 6.82
CA THR A 83 12.45 9.59 6.40
C THR A 83 11.13 8.91 6.09
N VAL A 84 11.16 7.80 5.34
CA VAL A 84 9.95 7.04 4.98
C VAL A 84 9.29 6.43 6.22
N GLU A 85 10.06 5.81 7.11
CA GLU A 85 9.55 5.16 8.33
C GLU A 85 9.01 6.19 9.34
N GLY A 86 9.65 7.35 9.48
CA GLY A 86 9.12 8.44 10.30
C GLY A 86 7.75 8.92 9.81
N HIS A 87 7.56 9.01 8.49
CA HIS A 87 6.25 9.34 7.92
C HIS A 87 5.26 8.19 8.00
N ARG A 88 5.68 6.92 7.91
CA ARG A 88 4.82 5.76 8.14
C ARG A 88 4.17 5.82 9.51
N VAL A 89 4.97 6.01 10.55
CA VAL A 89 4.47 6.12 11.93
C VAL A 89 3.50 7.29 12.05
N LEU A 90 3.87 8.47 11.55
CA LEU A 90 3.01 9.66 11.59
C LEU A 90 1.65 9.44 10.92
N LEU A 91 1.64 8.87 9.72
CA LEU A 91 0.41 8.68 8.94
C LEU A 91 -0.46 7.56 9.52
N ARG A 92 0.17 6.48 10.01
CA ARG A 92 -0.53 5.39 10.69
C ARG A 92 -1.20 5.86 11.97
N ASP A 93 -0.49 6.62 12.81
CA ASP A 93 -1.04 7.25 14.02
C ASP A 93 -2.22 8.17 13.69
N ALA A 94 -2.12 8.95 12.61
CA ALA A 94 -3.20 9.84 12.19
C ALA A 94 -4.46 9.07 11.78
N VAL A 95 -4.30 7.97 11.03
CA VAL A 95 -5.41 7.06 10.65
C VAL A 95 -6.08 6.47 11.89
N GLU A 96 -5.29 5.95 12.83
CA GLU A 96 -5.80 5.31 14.05
C GLU A 96 -6.55 6.31 14.94
N ARG A 97 -5.98 7.49 15.20
CA ARG A 97 -6.60 8.53 16.05
C ARG A 97 -7.92 9.04 15.50
N LEU A 98 -8.13 8.96 14.19
CA LEU A 98 -9.36 9.39 13.53
C LEU A 98 -10.40 8.27 13.43
N GLY A 99 -10.09 7.06 13.92
CA GLY A 99 -10.97 5.91 13.85
C GLY A 99 -11.17 5.39 12.42
N LEU A 100 -10.24 5.70 11.51
CA LEU A 100 -10.26 5.16 10.16
C LEU A 100 -9.75 3.72 10.17
N LYS A 101 -10.34 2.87 9.34
CA LYS A 101 -9.84 1.52 9.12
C LYS A 101 -8.64 1.59 8.16
N LEU A 102 -7.46 1.24 8.64
CA LEU A 102 -6.30 1.01 7.77
C LEU A 102 -6.59 -0.17 6.82
N ILE A 103 -6.33 0.03 5.53
CA ILE A 103 -6.54 -0.99 4.48
C ILE A 103 -5.21 -1.52 3.96
N GLU A 104 -4.26 -0.63 3.67
CA GLU A 104 -2.94 -0.98 3.16
C GLU A 104 -1.92 0.13 3.43
N ILE A 105 -0.65 -0.22 3.63
CA ILE A 105 0.48 0.70 3.47
C ILE A 105 1.46 0.13 2.45
N THR A 106 1.88 0.95 1.49
CA THR A 106 2.81 0.58 0.43
C THR A 106 4.04 1.50 0.46
N PRO A 107 5.27 0.96 0.57
CA PRO A 107 5.60 -0.46 0.81
C PRO A 107 5.19 -0.89 2.23
N ALA A 108 4.76 -2.14 2.42
CA ALA A 108 4.41 -2.66 3.73
C ALA A 108 5.66 -2.98 4.57
N ALA A 109 5.67 -2.56 5.83
CA ALA A 109 6.73 -2.87 6.80
C ALA A 109 6.36 -4.03 7.74
N SER A 110 5.07 -4.36 7.84
CA SER A 110 4.56 -5.47 8.67
C SER A 110 3.37 -6.15 8.03
N ALA A 111 3.08 -7.38 8.46
CA ALA A 111 1.97 -8.20 7.97
C ALA A 111 0.59 -7.50 8.00
N ASP A 112 0.31 -6.66 9.00
CA ASP A 112 -0.97 -5.95 9.16
C ASP A 112 -1.12 -4.72 8.24
N GLU A 113 -0.05 -4.30 7.57
CA GLU A 113 -0.08 -3.26 6.54
C GLU A 113 -0.41 -3.79 5.16
N VAL A 114 -0.50 -5.12 5.02
CA VAL A 114 -0.81 -5.77 3.75
C VAL A 114 -2.32 -5.84 3.55
N TYR A 115 -2.80 -5.35 2.40
CA TYR A 115 -4.18 -5.61 2.01
C TYR A 115 -4.43 -7.11 1.87
N VAL A 116 -5.41 -7.60 2.63
CA VAL A 116 -5.95 -8.95 2.57
C VAL A 116 -7.39 -8.86 2.10
N MET A 117 -7.70 -9.51 0.98
CA MET A 117 -9.06 -9.56 0.48
C MET A 117 -9.94 -10.35 1.46
N PRO A 118 -11.07 -9.80 1.91
CA PRO A 118 -11.99 -10.55 2.76
C PRO A 118 -12.46 -11.82 2.05
N PRO A 119 -12.67 -12.94 2.78
CA PRO A 119 -13.22 -14.13 2.17
C PRO A 119 -14.60 -13.82 1.58
N PRO A 120 -14.94 -14.41 0.42
CA PRO A 120 -16.25 -14.22 -0.17
C PRO A 120 -17.34 -14.75 0.77
N PRO A 121 -18.55 -14.17 0.75
CA PRO A 121 -19.68 -14.69 1.53
C PRO A 121 -19.96 -16.17 1.22
N PRO A 122 -20.47 -16.94 2.19
CA PRO A 122 -20.87 -18.33 1.95
C PRO A 122 -21.85 -18.42 0.79
N GLY A 123 -21.62 -19.35 -0.15
CA GLY A 123 -22.47 -19.56 -1.32
C GLY A 123 -22.18 -18.65 -2.52
N THR A 124 -21.15 -17.81 -2.44
CA THR A 124 -20.63 -17.11 -3.63
C THR A 124 -19.92 -18.13 -4.53
N PRO A 125 -20.28 -18.23 -5.83
CA PRO A 125 -19.57 -19.09 -6.76
C PRO A 125 -18.08 -18.74 -6.80
N GLU A 126 -17.20 -19.75 -6.88
CA GLU A 126 -15.79 -19.50 -7.11
C GLU A 126 -15.62 -18.69 -8.40
N PRO A 127 -14.84 -17.59 -8.38
CA PRO A 127 -14.61 -16.82 -9.59
C PRO A 127 -13.94 -17.71 -10.64
N THR A 128 -14.57 -17.85 -11.80
CA THR A 128 -14.04 -18.58 -12.97
C THR A 128 -13.05 -17.75 -13.79
N ILE A 129 -12.82 -16.49 -13.41
CA ILE A 129 -11.82 -15.60 -14.01
C ILE A 129 -10.49 -15.83 -13.32
N GLY A 130 -9.43 -16.05 -14.12
CA GLY A 130 -8.08 -16.30 -13.62
C GLY A 130 -7.87 -17.73 -13.14
N VAL A 131 -8.32 -18.74 -13.90
CA VAL A 131 -8.03 -20.17 -13.65
C VAL A 131 -6.74 -20.62 -14.35
N SER A 132 -6.29 -19.88 -15.36
CA SER A 132 -5.00 -20.06 -16.03
C SER A 132 -3.89 -19.30 -15.30
N TRP A 133 -2.69 -19.89 -15.27
CA TRP A 133 -1.47 -19.19 -14.88
C TRP A 133 -0.86 -18.52 -16.10
N ASP A 134 -1.23 -17.27 -16.34
CA ASP A 134 -0.77 -16.49 -17.50
C ASP A 134 0.46 -15.62 -17.18
N LEU A 135 1.13 -15.91 -16.06
CA LEU A 135 2.30 -15.17 -15.59
C LEU A 135 3.61 -15.84 -16.02
N PRO A 136 4.60 -15.08 -16.51
CA PRO A 136 5.87 -15.63 -17.02
C PRO A 136 6.88 -15.90 -15.89
N TYR A 137 6.42 -16.40 -14.74
CA TYR A 137 7.25 -16.58 -13.54
C TYR A 137 7.30 -18.04 -13.11
N ASP A 138 8.51 -18.57 -12.96
CA ASP A 138 8.77 -19.97 -12.58
C ASP A 138 9.30 -20.12 -11.14
N ASP A 139 9.65 -19.00 -10.49
CA ASP A 139 10.19 -18.94 -9.13
C ASP A 139 9.70 -17.71 -8.34
N LEU A 140 9.88 -17.76 -7.01
CA LEU A 140 9.43 -16.71 -6.10
C LEU A 140 10.17 -15.37 -6.29
N GLU A 141 11.44 -15.40 -6.66
CA GLU A 141 12.24 -14.17 -6.85
C GLU A 141 11.71 -13.34 -8.02
N GLN A 142 11.21 -13.99 -9.07
CA GLN A 142 10.54 -13.34 -10.19
C GLN A 142 9.12 -12.86 -9.84
N MET A 143 8.43 -13.56 -8.93
CA MET A 143 7.05 -13.25 -8.56
C MET A 143 6.95 -12.06 -7.58
N TRP A 144 7.91 -11.87 -6.67
CA TRP A 144 7.84 -10.80 -5.65
C TRP A 144 7.59 -9.41 -6.23
N PRO A 145 8.34 -8.94 -7.24
CA PRO A 145 8.09 -7.62 -7.82
C PRO A 145 6.71 -7.51 -8.47
N HIS A 146 6.21 -8.60 -9.07
CA HIS A 146 4.89 -8.62 -9.72
C HIS A 146 3.75 -8.40 -8.72
N ILE A 147 3.88 -8.95 -7.52
CA ILE A 147 2.87 -8.82 -6.46
C ILE A 147 3.11 -7.60 -5.56
N GLY A 148 3.93 -6.65 -6.02
CA GLY A 148 4.20 -5.38 -5.34
C GLY A 148 5.17 -5.48 -4.17
N LEU A 149 5.93 -6.57 -4.06
CA LEU A 149 6.92 -6.75 -3.00
C LEU A 149 8.33 -6.44 -3.48
N ARG A 150 9.07 -5.72 -2.64
CA ARG A 150 10.50 -5.53 -2.84
C ARG A 150 11.26 -6.80 -2.46
N LYS A 151 12.47 -6.96 -2.99
CA LYS A 151 13.33 -8.11 -2.70
C LYS A 151 13.66 -8.23 -1.21
N ASP A 152 13.81 -7.10 -0.54
CA ASP A 152 14.10 -6.96 0.89
C ASP A 152 12.85 -6.85 1.77
N ALA A 153 11.65 -7.04 1.22
CA ALA A 153 10.42 -7.01 2.02
C ALA A 153 10.49 -8.03 3.19
N PRO A 154 9.98 -7.67 4.37
CA PRO A 154 9.95 -8.55 5.54
C PRO A 154 9.32 -9.92 5.24
N ARG A 155 9.80 -10.97 5.91
CA ARG A 155 9.35 -12.36 5.66
C ARG A 155 7.85 -12.52 5.92
N ASP A 156 7.34 -11.92 6.99
CA ASP A 156 5.92 -11.93 7.36
C ASP A 156 5.05 -11.20 6.32
N VAL A 157 5.51 -10.08 5.77
CA VAL A 157 4.85 -9.38 4.64
C VAL A 157 4.79 -10.29 3.41
N LYS A 158 5.92 -10.92 3.04
CA LYS A 158 5.99 -11.90 1.93
C LYS A 158 5.03 -13.07 2.16
N GLU A 159 4.96 -13.57 3.38
CA GLU A 159 4.08 -14.66 3.78
C GLU A 159 2.60 -14.32 3.59
N VAL A 160 2.15 -13.14 4.06
CA VAL A 160 0.76 -12.71 3.86
C VAL A 160 0.43 -12.55 2.37
N LYS A 161 1.26 -11.84 1.60
CA LYS A 161 1.00 -11.62 0.18
C LYS A 161 1.06 -12.93 -0.62
N LEU A 162 1.96 -13.85 -0.27
CA LEU A 162 2.01 -15.18 -0.88
C LEU A 162 0.72 -15.95 -0.61
N ARG A 163 0.21 -15.95 0.63
CA ARG A 163 -1.07 -16.61 0.94
C ARG A 163 -2.24 -16.02 0.16
N GLU A 164 -2.25 -14.72 -0.09
CA GLU A 164 -3.26 -14.08 -0.94
C GLU A 164 -3.18 -14.56 -2.39
N VAL A 165 -1.98 -14.65 -2.96
CA VAL A 165 -1.78 -15.22 -4.31
C VAL A 165 -2.24 -16.67 -4.35
N MET A 166 -1.91 -17.46 -3.32
CA MET A 166 -2.28 -18.88 -3.24
C MET A 166 -3.79 -19.11 -3.11
N ARG A 167 -4.57 -18.10 -2.70
CA ARG A 167 -6.04 -18.15 -2.66
C ARG A 167 -6.68 -17.91 -4.02
N THR A 168 -5.94 -17.43 -5.02
CA THR A 168 -6.47 -17.21 -6.36
C THR A 168 -6.65 -18.54 -7.10
N PRO A 169 -7.67 -18.68 -7.98
CA PRO A 169 -7.86 -19.90 -8.76
C PRO A 169 -6.64 -20.24 -9.65
N ALA A 170 -5.94 -19.23 -10.15
CA ALA A 170 -4.77 -19.34 -11.04
C ALA A 170 -3.62 -20.10 -10.38
N TRP A 171 -3.52 -20.03 -9.05
CA TRP A 171 -2.45 -20.68 -8.30
C TRP A 171 -2.42 -22.20 -8.53
N SER A 172 -3.59 -22.82 -8.73
CA SER A 172 -3.68 -24.25 -9.02
C SER A 172 -2.95 -24.65 -10.31
N ALA A 173 -2.87 -23.73 -11.28
CA ALA A 173 -2.20 -23.89 -12.57
C ALA A 173 -0.74 -23.38 -12.56
N ALA A 174 -0.24 -22.84 -11.43
CA ALA A 174 1.12 -22.31 -11.34
C ALA A 174 2.20 -23.40 -11.56
N PRO A 175 3.38 -23.03 -12.08
CA PRO A 175 4.51 -23.95 -12.26
C PRO A 175 4.81 -24.75 -11.00
N ALA A 176 5.08 -26.05 -11.16
CA ALA A 176 5.31 -26.94 -10.03
C ALA A 176 6.51 -26.51 -9.17
N THR A 177 7.54 -25.93 -9.79
CA THR A 177 8.70 -25.35 -9.10
C THR A 177 8.29 -24.19 -8.21
N LEU A 178 7.52 -23.24 -8.75
CA LEU A 178 6.99 -22.10 -8.01
C LEU A 178 6.12 -22.54 -6.83
N ARG A 179 5.21 -23.50 -7.04
CA ARG A 179 4.36 -24.04 -5.98
C ARG A 179 5.17 -24.70 -4.86
N ARG A 180 6.20 -25.49 -5.21
CA ARG A 180 7.10 -26.10 -4.21
C ARG A 180 7.85 -25.04 -3.41
N GLN A 181 8.42 -24.03 -4.07
CA GLN A 181 9.13 -22.96 -3.38
C GLN A 181 8.22 -22.20 -2.41
N ALA A 182 6.96 -21.93 -2.81
CA ALA A 182 5.97 -21.30 -1.95
C ALA A 182 5.66 -22.15 -0.70
N GLU A 183 5.44 -23.45 -0.87
CA GLU A 183 5.24 -24.36 0.26
C GLU A 183 6.45 -24.40 1.20
N ASP A 184 7.67 -24.51 0.64
CA ASP A 184 8.91 -24.53 1.41
C ASP A 184 9.11 -23.22 2.18
N PHE A 185 8.84 -22.07 1.53
CA PHE A 185 8.90 -20.75 2.16
C PHE A 185 7.96 -20.65 3.36
N LEU A 186 6.73 -21.16 3.24
CA LEU A 186 5.73 -21.12 4.32
C LEU A 186 6.01 -22.11 5.46
N ARG A 187 6.71 -23.23 5.20
CA ARG A 187 7.01 -24.25 6.22
C ARG A 187 8.21 -23.91 7.09
N ASN A 188 9.20 -23.19 6.56
CA ASN A 188 10.43 -22.86 7.27
C ASN A 188 10.25 -21.63 8.21
N MET A 189 9.45 -21.80 9.27
CA MET A 189 9.28 -20.82 10.36
C MET A 189 10.40 -20.90 11.38
#